data_AF-A0AAX1G055-F1
#
_entry.id   AF-A0AAX1G055-F1
#
_cell.length_a   1.000
_cell.length_b   1.000
_cell.length_c   1.000
_cell.angle_alpha   90.00
_cell.angle_beta   90.00
_cell.angle_gamma   90.00
#
_symmetry.space_group_name_H-M   'P 1'
#
loop_
_entity.id
_entity.type
_entity.pdbx_description
1 polymer ?
#
loop_
_entity_poly.entity_id
_entity_poly.type
_entity_poly.pdbx_seq_one_letter_code
_entity_poly.pdbx_strand_id
1 'polypeptide(L)'
;MQDIIKKLSNPRQAKTVLKHASVEQLERVLNVITEFKEEKELEAQMQAEREQQERLELEALREQIINKGLDFDKLCDLMKPKKKPRKASKSDTNTPSNTYVYGDNKTWNGVGEVPAELQSLLDEGFDLSDFIAQS
;
A
#
# COMPACT_ATOMS: atom_id res chain seq x y z
N MET A 1 12.57 -0.71 -14.68
CA MET A 1 13.66 -1.56 -14.13
C MET A 1 13.70 -2.94 -14.75
N GLN A 2 12.58 -3.66 -14.86
CA GLN A 2 12.55 -4.96 -15.55
C GLN A 2 12.97 -4.89 -17.03
N ASP A 3 12.83 -3.73 -17.69
CA ASP A 3 13.22 -3.54 -19.08
C ASP A 3 14.74 -3.65 -19.31
N ILE A 4 15.55 -3.29 -18.31
CA ILE A 4 17.01 -3.42 -18.38
C ILE A 4 17.41 -4.89 -18.27
N ILE A 5 16.80 -5.62 -17.34
CA ILE A 5 17.02 -7.07 -17.17
C ILE A 5 16.60 -7.82 -18.43
N LYS A 6 15.43 -7.47 -19.02
CA LYS A 6 14.98 -8.05 -20.30
C LYS A 6 15.97 -7.79 -21.44
N LYS A 7 16.51 -6.57 -21.53
CA LYS A 7 17.53 -6.21 -22.52
C LYS A 7 18.85 -6.96 -22.31
N LEU A 8 19.28 -7.15 -21.06
CA LEU A 8 20.51 -7.89 -20.73
C LEU A 8 20.33 -9.41 -20.86
N SER A 9 19.11 -9.93 -20.76
CA SER A 9 18.80 -11.34 -20.95
C SER A 9 18.85 -11.77 -22.42
N ASN A 10 18.51 -10.89 -23.36
CA ASN A 10 18.61 -11.18 -24.79
C ASN A 10 20.01 -10.86 -25.31
N PRO A 11 20.77 -11.84 -25.85
CA PRO A 11 22.17 -11.63 -26.25
C PRO A 11 22.34 -10.56 -27.33
N ARG A 12 21.36 -10.35 -28.21
CA ARG A 12 21.42 -9.30 -29.23
C ARG A 12 21.28 -7.91 -28.61
N GLN A 13 20.39 -7.76 -27.63
CA GLN A 13 20.14 -6.50 -26.94
C GLN A 13 21.23 -6.21 -25.89
N ALA A 14 21.74 -7.23 -25.22
CA ALA A 14 22.88 -7.11 -24.32
C ALA A 14 24.11 -6.57 -25.07
N LYS A 15 24.40 -7.11 -26.27
CA LYS A 15 25.50 -6.63 -27.11
C LYS A 15 25.31 -5.18 -27.57
N THR A 16 24.09 -4.71 -27.82
CA THR A 16 23.87 -3.30 -28.19
C THR A 16 24.03 -2.37 -27.00
N VAL A 17 23.56 -2.77 -25.81
CA VAL A 17 23.72 -2.03 -24.56
C VAL A 17 25.20 -1.92 -24.16
N LEU A 18 25.95 -3.01 -24.31
CA LEU A 18 27.35 -3.11 -23.91
C LEU A 18 28.35 -2.73 -25.01
N LYS A 19 27.88 -2.34 -26.20
CA LYS A 19 28.72 -2.06 -27.38
C LYS A 19 29.81 -1.01 -27.14
N HIS A 20 29.52 -0.05 -26.27
CA HIS A 20 30.39 1.07 -25.94
C HIS A 20 31.12 0.91 -24.59
N ALA A 21 30.96 -0.23 -23.93
CA ALA A 21 31.63 -0.52 -22.67
C ALA A 21 33.08 -0.96 -22.91
N SER A 22 34.00 -0.53 -22.04
CA SER A 22 35.37 -1.04 -22.03
C SER A 22 35.44 -2.44 -21.42
N VAL A 23 36.55 -3.15 -21.67
CA VAL A 23 36.78 -4.49 -21.10
C VAL A 23 36.73 -4.46 -19.57
N GLU A 24 37.38 -3.48 -18.95
CA GLU A 24 37.37 -3.29 -17.49
C GLU A 24 35.95 -3.06 -16.93
N GLN A 25 35.11 -2.31 -17.66
CA GLN A 25 33.71 -2.11 -17.27
C GLN A 25 32.91 -3.41 -17.38
N LEU A 26 33.17 -4.23 -18.40
CA LEU A 26 32.52 -5.54 -18.56
C LEU A 26 32.91 -6.51 -17.44
N GLU A 27 34.18 -6.56 -17.07
CA GLU A 27 34.67 -7.36 -15.94
C GLU A 27 34.01 -6.93 -14.63
N ARG A 28 33.94 -5.62 -14.38
CA ARG A 28 33.26 -5.10 -13.19
C ARG A 28 31.77 -5.46 -13.15
N VAL A 29 31.07 -5.36 -14.29
CA VAL A 29 29.66 -5.76 -14.39
C VAL A 29 29.50 -7.26 -14.15
N LEU A 30 30.40 -8.09 -14.68
CA LEU A 30 30.40 -9.54 -14.45
C LEU A 30 30.58 -9.88 -12.98
N ASN A 31 31.53 -9.23 -12.29
CA ASN A 31 31.79 -9.46 -10.87
C ASN A 31 30.54 -9.15 -10.04
N VAL A 32 29.93 -7.98 -10.24
CA VAL A 32 28.71 -7.59 -9.52
C VAL A 32 27.55 -8.56 -9.77
N ILE A 33 27.36 -9.01 -11.01
CA ILE A 33 26.30 -9.97 -11.34
C ILE A 33 26.58 -11.33 -10.67
N THR A 34 27.85 -11.75 -10.61
CA THR A 34 28.25 -13.02 -10.01
C THR A 34 28.05 -13.01 -8.50
N GLU A 35 28.51 -11.95 -7.82
CA GLU A 35 28.27 -11.75 -6.38
C GLU A 35 26.78 -11.77 -6.03
N PHE A 36 25.96 -11.03 -6.80
CA PHE A 36 24.52 -11.00 -6.58
C PHE A 36 23.84 -12.36 -6.87
N LYS A 37 24.34 -13.11 -7.85
CA LYS A 37 23.86 -14.47 -8.14
C LYS A 37 24.14 -15.39 -6.95
N GLU A 38 25.35 -15.36 -6.40
CA GLU A 38 25.73 -16.16 -5.23
C GLU A 38 24.88 -15.82 -4.01
N GLU A 39 24.63 -14.54 -3.75
CA GLU A 39 23.74 -14.09 -2.67
C GLU A 39 22.31 -14.66 -2.85
N LYS A 40 21.79 -14.61 -4.08
CA LYS A 40 20.45 -15.15 -4.40
C LYS A 40 20.38 -16.67 -4.28
N GLU A 41 21.43 -17.38 -4.67
CA GLU A 41 21.52 -18.83 -4.52
C GLU A 41 21.58 -19.24 -3.04
N LEU A 42 22.33 -18.49 -2.22
CA LEU A 42 22.38 -18.71 -0.78
C LEU A 42 21.03 -18.42 -0.12
N GLU A 43 20.37 -17.32 -0.49
CA GLU A 43 19.02 -17.00 -0.01
C GLU A 43 18.02 -18.11 -0.36
N ALA A 44 18.05 -18.62 -1.59
CA ALA A 44 17.19 -19.71 -2.03
C ALA A 44 17.49 -21.02 -1.26
N GLN A 45 18.76 -21.33 -1.01
CA GLN A 45 19.15 -22.49 -0.20
C GLN A 45 18.68 -22.37 1.25
N MET A 46 18.84 -21.21 1.89
CA MET A 46 18.35 -20.98 3.26
C MET A 46 16.83 -21.09 3.34
N GLN A 47 16.10 -20.59 2.33
CA GLN A 47 14.64 -20.75 2.26
C GLN A 47 14.26 -22.22 2.12
N ALA A 48 14.92 -22.95 1.22
CA ALA A 48 14.68 -24.38 1.04
C ALA A 48 15.01 -25.19 2.31
N GLU A 49 16.10 -24.86 3.01
CA GLU A 49 16.46 -25.50 4.28
C GLU A 49 15.43 -25.20 5.37
N ARG A 50 14.97 -23.95 5.47
CA ARG A 50 13.90 -23.59 6.42
C ARG A 50 12.61 -24.35 6.13
N GLU A 51 12.21 -24.43 4.85
CA GLU A 51 11.03 -25.21 4.48
C GLU A 51 11.19 -26.70 4.79
N GLN A 52 12.40 -27.25 4.64
CA GLN A 52 12.67 -28.64 5.02
C GLN A 52 12.60 -28.83 6.53
N GLN A 53 13.20 -27.93 7.31
CA GLN A 53 13.13 -27.93 8.77
C GLN A 53 11.68 -27.82 9.25
N GLU A 54 10.91 -26.87 8.71
CA GLU A 54 9.48 -26.72 9.02
C GLU A 54 8.70 -28.00 8.69
N ARG A 55 8.95 -28.64 7.54
CA ARG A 55 8.32 -29.92 7.19
C ARG A 55 8.67 -31.03 8.18
N LEU A 56 9.94 -31.16 8.56
CA LEU A 56 10.40 -32.16 9.52
C LEU A 56 9.78 -31.93 10.91
N GLU A 57 9.72 -30.69 11.35
CA GLU A 57 9.08 -30.32 12.61
C GLU A 57 7.58 -30.63 12.60
N LEU A 58 6.89 -30.31 11.50
CA LEU A 58 5.48 -30.64 11.32
C LEU A 58 5.23 -32.15 11.29
N GLU A 59 6.12 -32.92 10.67
CA GLU A 59 6.01 -34.38 10.64
C GLU A 59 6.24 -34.99 12.03
N ALA A 60 7.23 -34.51 12.78
CA ALA A 60 7.45 -34.91 14.16
C ALA A 60 6.25 -34.56 15.06
N LEU A 61 5.67 -33.37 14.89
CA LEU A 61 4.44 -32.95 15.58
C LEU A 61 3.26 -33.86 15.22
N ARG A 62 3.12 -34.22 13.94
CA ARG A 62 2.07 -35.12 13.47
C ARG A 62 2.18 -36.49 14.16
N GLU A 63 3.37 -37.07 14.22
CA GLU A 63 3.59 -38.34 14.91
C GLU A 63 3.26 -38.26 16.40
N GLN A 64 3.66 -37.17 17.07
CA GLN A 64 3.32 -36.95 18.48
C GLN A 64 1.81 -36.85 18.73
N ILE A 65 1.06 -36.19 17.83
CA ILE A 65 -0.40 -36.06 17.92
C ILE A 65 -1.06 -37.44 17.76
N ILE A 66 -0.63 -38.24 16.78
CA ILE A 66 -1.13 -39.60 16.55
C ILE A 66 -0.84 -40.48 17.76
N ASN A 67 0.39 -40.44 18.29
CA ASN A 67 0.79 -41.24 19.46
C ASN A 67 -0.02 -40.90 20.72
N LYS A 68 -0.47 -39.65 20.86
CA LYS A 68 -1.32 -39.21 21.99
C LYS A 68 -2.81 -39.45 21.76
N GLY A 69 -3.21 -39.97 20.59
CA GLY A 69 -4.62 -40.17 20.23
C GLY A 69 -5.42 -38.86 20.17
N LEU A 70 -4.75 -37.74 19.92
CA LEU A 70 -5.37 -36.41 19.86
C LEU A 70 -5.97 -36.18 18.48
N ASP A 71 -7.20 -35.69 18.47
CA ASP A 71 -7.93 -35.35 17.24
C ASP A 71 -7.47 -33.99 16.71
N PHE A 72 -6.85 -33.97 15.53
CA PHE A 72 -6.18 -32.79 14.96
C PHE A 72 -7.15 -31.61 14.76
N ASP A 73 -8.38 -31.90 14.35
CA ASP A 73 -9.39 -30.86 14.06
C ASP A 73 -9.79 -30.10 15.33
N LYS A 74 -9.93 -30.80 16.47
CA LYS A 74 -10.24 -30.17 17.76
C LYS A 74 -9.09 -29.31 18.26
N LEU A 75 -7.85 -29.73 18.03
CA LEU A 75 -6.66 -28.95 18.39
C LEU A 75 -6.54 -27.68 17.52
N CYS A 76 -6.78 -27.82 16.22
CA CYS A 76 -6.79 -26.71 15.28
C CYS A 76 -7.87 -25.67 15.64
N ASP A 77 -9.06 -26.13 16.03
CA ASP A 77 -10.15 -25.26 16.48
C ASP A 77 -9.82 -24.48 17.76
N LEU A 78 -9.04 -25.06 18.68
CA LEU A 78 -8.54 -24.36 19.87
C LEU A 78 -7.47 -23.33 19.56
N MET A 79 -6.63 -23.56 18.54
CA MET A 79 -5.57 -22.64 18.12
C MET A 79 -6.06 -21.48 17.24
N LYS A 80 -7.24 -21.58 16.63
CA LYS A 80 -7.80 -20.48 15.83
C LYS A 80 -7.94 -19.21 16.70
N PRO A 81 -7.33 -18.08 16.31
CA PRO A 81 -7.44 -16.85 17.07
C PRO A 81 -8.91 -16.39 17.11
N LYS A 82 -9.47 -16.20 18.31
CA LYS A 82 -10.82 -15.65 18.49
C LYS A 82 -10.89 -14.29 17.78
N LYS A 83 -11.65 -14.21 16.68
CA LYS A 83 -11.88 -12.95 15.95
C LYS A 83 -12.53 -11.95 16.91
N LYS A 84 -11.79 -10.94 17.37
CA LYS A 84 -12.38 -9.79 18.08
C LYS A 84 -13.27 -9.03 17.09
N PRO A 85 -14.51 -8.66 17.45
CA PRO A 85 -15.37 -7.88 16.57
C PRO A 85 -14.70 -6.53 16.27
N ARG A 86 -14.53 -6.20 14.99
CA ARG A 86 -14.05 -4.90 14.54
C ARG A 86 -15.05 -3.83 14.96
N LYS A 87 -14.67 -2.92 15.85
CA LYS A 87 -15.43 -1.70 16.12
C LYS A 87 -15.42 -0.85 14.84
N ALA A 88 -16.60 -0.52 14.31
CA ALA A 88 -16.74 0.43 13.22
C ALA A 88 -16.21 1.80 13.66
N SER A 89 -15.21 2.35 12.95
CA SER A 89 -14.75 3.71 13.18
C SER A 89 -15.79 4.69 12.65
N LYS A 90 -16.34 5.54 13.53
CA LYS A 90 -17.11 6.71 13.11
C LYS A 90 -16.17 7.66 12.36
N SER A 91 -16.53 8.01 11.14
CA SER A 91 -15.89 9.05 10.35
C SER A 91 -16.09 10.39 11.05
N ASP A 92 -15.01 11.02 11.51
CA ASP A 92 -15.01 12.45 11.83
C ASP A 92 -15.26 13.23 10.54
N THR A 93 -16.34 14.02 10.50
CA THR A 93 -16.52 15.06 9.48
C THR A 93 -16.34 16.39 10.19
N ASN A 94 -15.18 17.00 9.98
CA ASN A 94 -14.84 18.33 10.46
C ASN A 94 -14.73 19.25 9.24
N THR A 95 -15.70 20.14 9.02
CA THR A 95 -15.51 21.42 8.32
C THR A 95 -16.62 22.41 8.72
N PRO A 96 -16.30 23.64 9.17
CA PRO A 96 -17.29 24.69 9.41
C PRO A 96 -17.70 25.34 8.08
N SER A 97 -18.98 25.33 7.71
CA SER A 97 -19.47 26.12 6.58
C SER A 97 -19.68 27.56 7.02
N ASN A 98 -19.00 28.52 6.38
CA ASN A 98 -19.32 29.94 6.54
C ASN A 98 -20.78 30.14 6.13
N THR A 99 -21.62 30.50 7.09
CA THR A 99 -23.03 30.83 6.84
C THR A 99 -23.09 32.32 6.53
N TYR A 100 -23.57 32.67 5.34
CA TYR A 100 -23.75 34.04 4.88
C TYR A 100 -25.20 34.48 5.17
N VAL A 101 -25.41 35.67 5.74
CA VAL A 101 -26.73 36.21 6.07
C VAL A 101 -27.03 37.39 5.15
N TYR A 102 -28.18 37.40 4.49
CA TYR A 102 -28.61 38.46 3.58
C TYR A 102 -30.12 38.74 3.73
N GLY A 103 -30.51 40.02 3.72
CA GLY A 103 -31.91 40.45 3.95
C GLY A 103 -32.44 40.06 5.34
N ASP A 104 -33.71 40.40 5.63
CA ASP A 104 -34.39 40.13 6.91
C ASP A 104 -34.43 38.62 7.27
N ASN A 105 -33.32 38.08 7.79
CA ASN A 105 -33.07 36.73 8.29
C ASN A 105 -32.91 35.57 7.29
N LYS A 106 -32.50 35.79 6.03
CA LYS A 106 -32.15 34.67 5.13
C LYS A 106 -30.68 34.31 5.24
N THR A 107 -30.37 33.01 5.17
CA THR A 107 -28.99 32.51 5.25
C THR A 107 -28.65 31.57 4.09
N TRP A 108 -27.41 31.59 3.65
CA TRP A 108 -26.86 30.70 2.63
C TRP A 108 -25.54 30.11 3.13
N ASN A 109 -25.42 28.78 3.08
CA ASN A 109 -24.28 28.04 3.63
C ASN A 109 -23.09 27.92 2.64
N GLY A 110 -23.11 28.68 1.55
CA GLY A 110 -22.07 28.65 0.51
C GLY A 110 -22.06 27.37 -0.33
N VAL A 111 -23.07 26.51 -0.21
CA VAL A 111 -23.18 25.25 -0.96
C VAL A 111 -24.34 25.33 -1.94
N GLY A 112 -24.04 25.29 -3.24
CA GLY A 112 -25.03 25.31 -4.32
C GLY A 112 -25.08 26.63 -5.08
N GLU A 113 -26.20 26.88 -5.78
CA GLU A 113 -26.41 28.14 -6.51
C GLU A 113 -26.62 29.31 -5.54
N VAL A 114 -26.04 30.46 -5.90
CA VAL A 114 -26.17 31.70 -5.12
C VAL A 114 -27.62 32.19 -5.22
N PRO A 115 -28.31 32.45 -4.09
CA PRO A 115 -29.66 32.99 -4.12
C PRO A 115 -29.72 34.32 -4.89
N ALA A 116 -30.75 34.51 -5.72
CA ALA A 116 -30.87 35.67 -6.59
C ALA A 116 -30.79 37.03 -5.85
N GLU A 117 -31.26 37.06 -4.60
CA GLU A 117 -31.18 38.26 -3.74
C GLU A 117 -29.74 38.56 -3.31
N LEU A 118 -28.95 37.53 -2.98
CA LEU A 118 -27.53 37.71 -2.69
C LEU A 118 -26.78 38.11 -3.97
N GLN A 119 -27.12 37.50 -5.11
CA GLN A 119 -26.51 37.83 -6.39
C GLN A 119 -26.76 39.30 -6.79
N SER A 120 -27.97 39.81 -6.58
CA SER A 120 -28.29 41.23 -6.83
C SER A 120 -27.42 42.16 -5.96
N LEU A 121 -27.20 41.81 -4.70
CA LEU A 121 -26.33 42.58 -3.80
C LEU A 121 -24.86 42.54 -4.25
N LEU A 122 -24.38 41.39 -4.75
CA LEU A 122 -23.05 41.29 -5.33
C LEU A 122 -22.92 42.12 -6.63
N ASP A 123 -23.95 42.11 -7.46
CA ASP A 123 -23.99 42.87 -8.71
C ASP A 123 -24.08 44.39 -8.46
N GLU A 124 -24.66 44.81 -7.33
CA GLU A 124 -24.65 46.19 -6.83
C GLU A 124 -23.28 46.66 -6.30
N GLY A 125 -22.32 45.74 -6.19
CA GLY A 125 -20.93 46.03 -5.83
C GLY A 125 -20.55 45.70 -4.38
N PHE A 126 -21.39 44.95 -3.65
CA PHE A 126 -21.03 44.44 -2.32
C PHE A 126 -20.18 43.17 -2.43
N ASP A 127 -19.29 42.95 -1.46
CA ASP A 127 -18.47 41.74 -1.41
C ASP A 127 -19.13 40.64 -0.56
N LEU A 128 -18.92 39.38 -0.95
CA LEU A 128 -19.45 38.21 -0.23
C LEU A 128 -18.95 38.14 1.23
N SER A 129 -17.81 38.78 1.53
CA SER A 129 -17.24 38.89 2.87
C SER A 129 -18.09 39.71 3.83
N ASP A 130 -18.86 40.68 3.33
CA ASP A 130 -19.67 41.57 4.16
C ASP A 130 -20.90 40.86 4.74
N PHE A 131 -21.28 39.73 4.14
CA PHE A 131 -22.43 38.92 4.53
C PHE A 131 -22.06 37.71 5.39
N ILE A 132 -20.78 37.52 5.75
CA ILE A 132 -20.38 36.41 6.64
C ILE A 132 -21.03 36.65 8.01
N ALA A 133 -21.77 35.66 8.52
CA ALA A 133 -22.16 35.65 9.93
C ALA A 133 -20.87 35.63 10.77
N GLN A 134 -20.42 36.80 11.24
CA GLN A 134 -19.45 36.84 12.32
C GLN A 134 -20.08 36.11 13.50
N SER A 135 -19.50 34.97 13.89
CA SER A 135 -19.86 34.30 15.13
C SER A 135 -19.49 35.14 16.32
#